data_AF-A0A7V3D375-F1
#
_entry.id   AF-A0A7V3D375-F1
#
_cell.length_a   1.000
_cell.length_b   1.000
_cell.length_c   1.000
_cell.angle_alpha   90.00
_cell.angle_beta   90.00
_cell.angle_gamma   90.00
#
_symmetry.space_group_name_H-M   'P 1'
#
loop_
_entity.id
_entity.type
_entity.pdbx_description
1 polymer ?
#
loop_
_entity_poly.entity_id
_entity_poly.type
_entity_poly.pdbx_seq_one_letter_code
_entity_poly.pdbx_strand_id
1 'polypeptide(L)'
;AHADEEILVVLQCEHIKAVEDADAIFSVPGIDAIFVGPNDLAASMRSKDGKPPSAEATAQAMKHILATCKKHNVPAGVHVNSAEEALHRIQEGWQFIAIGSELRLMMNAVTQLMEKLGTAQKSELAKY
;
A
#
# COMPACT_ATOMS: atom_id res chain seq x y z
N ALA A 1 -7.94 -12.45 31.40
CA ALA A 1 -8.98 -11.80 30.60
C ALA A 1 -8.35 -10.51 30.07
N HIS A 2 -7.78 -10.54 28.86
CA HIS A 2 -7.08 -9.42 28.20
C HIS A 2 -7.34 -9.43 26.68
N ALA A 3 -8.38 -10.12 26.21
CA ALA A 3 -8.59 -10.36 24.78
C ALA A 3 -8.69 -9.07 23.97
N ASP A 4 -9.35 -8.05 24.50
CA ASP A 4 -9.53 -6.76 23.83
C ASP A 4 -8.21 -5.95 23.74
N GLU A 5 -7.28 -6.14 24.68
CA GLU A 5 -5.98 -5.45 24.71
C GLU A 5 -4.96 -6.07 23.73
N GLU A 6 -5.24 -7.26 23.21
CA GLU A 6 -4.38 -8.02 22.30
C GLU A 6 -4.89 -8.02 20.85
N ILE A 7 -6.02 -7.37 20.58
CA ILE A 7 -6.57 -7.23 19.22
C ILE A 7 -5.98 -5.98 18.56
N LEU A 8 -5.55 -6.12 17.31
CA LEU A 8 -5.10 -5.02 16.45
C LEU A 8 -6.16 -4.74 15.38
N VAL A 9 -6.71 -3.54 15.38
CA VAL A 9 -7.66 -3.05 14.37
C VAL A 9 -6.94 -2.16 13.37
N VAL A 10 -6.72 -2.72 12.16
CA VAL A 10 -6.11 -1.99 11.04
C VAL A 10 -7.16 -1.70 9.98
N LEU A 11 -7.37 -0.43 9.65
CA LEU A 11 -8.27 -0.05 8.55
C LEU A 11 -7.50 0.18 7.26
N GLN A 12 -8.07 -0.26 6.13
CA GLN A 12 -7.56 0.06 4.81
C GLN A 12 -8.15 1.37 4.28
N CYS A 13 -7.30 2.36 3.99
CA CYS A 13 -7.67 3.60 3.32
C CYS A 13 -7.34 3.51 1.82
N GLU A 14 -8.27 2.93 1.06
CA GLU A 14 -8.07 2.55 -0.35
C GLU A 14 -9.06 3.21 -1.31
N HIS A 15 -9.85 4.16 -0.82
CA HIS A 15 -10.80 4.89 -1.64
C HIS A 15 -10.65 6.41 -1.43
N ILE A 16 -10.73 7.20 -2.50
CA ILE A 16 -10.56 8.67 -2.43
C ILE A 16 -11.46 9.33 -1.38
N LYS A 17 -12.72 8.91 -1.27
CA LYS A 17 -13.64 9.33 -0.19
C LYS A 17 -13.09 9.08 1.23
N ALA A 18 -12.42 7.96 1.48
CA ALA A 18 -11.80 7.70 2.78
C ALA A 18 -10.61 8.64 3.04
N VAL A 19 -9.93 9.10 1.99
CA VAL A 19 -8.89 10.13 2.08
C VAL A 19 -9.52 11.49 2.40
N GLU A 20 -10.63 11.84 1.75
CA GLU A 20 -11.39 13.08 1.98
C GLU A 20 -11.95 13.16 3.41
N ASP A 21 -12.45 12.03 3.93
CA ASP A 21 -13.03 11.90 5.27
C ASP A 21 -12.02 11.43 6.34
N ALA A 22 -10.72 11.39 6.00
CA ALA A 22 -9.68 10.77 6.82
C ALA A 22 -9.64 11.30 8.26
N ASP A 23 -9.90 12.60 8.47
CA ASP A 23 -9.86 13.20 9.81
C ASP A 23 -10.94 12.62 10.75
N ALA A 24 -12.15 12.44 10.21
CA ALA A 24 -13.27 11.88 10.97
C ALA A 24 -13.09 10.38 11.20
N ILE A 25 -12.52 9.67 10.23
CA ILE A 25 -12.30 8.22 10.32
C ILE A 25 -11.14 7.91 11.27
N PHE A 26 -9.98 8.54 11.08
CA PHE A 26 -8.74 8.17 11.79
C PHE A 26 -8.75 8.59 13.27
N SER A 27 -9.71 9.43 13.66
CA SER A 27 -9.93 9.84 15.06
C SER A 27 -10.89 8.94 15.82
N VAL A 28 -11.49 7.92 15.19
CA VAL A 28 -12.40 7.00 15.86
C VAL A 28 -11.63 6.15 16.89
N PRO A 29 -12.08 6.13 18.17
CA PRO A 29 -11.44 5.32 19.20
C PRO A 29 -11.46 3.82 18.86
N GLY A 30 -10.34 3.14 19.13
CA GLY A 30 -10.18 1.71 18.86
C GLY A 30 -9.67 1.37 17.45
N ILE A 31 -9.31 2.38 16.65
CA ILE A 31 -8.48 2.16 15.45
C ILE A 31 -7.03 2.24 15.87
N ASP A 32 -6.27 1.18 15.59
CA ASP A 32 -4.86 1.10 15.98
C ASP A 32 -3.91 1.49 14.85
N ALA A 33 -4.32 1.33 13.59
CA ALA A 33 -3.48 1.70 12.45
C ALA A 33 -4.28 1.88 11.16
N ILE A 34 -3.67 2.59 10.21
CA ILE A 34 -4.20 2.76 8.84
C ILE A 34 -3.22 2.14 7.85
N PHE A 35 -3.73 1.32 6.92
CA PHE A 35 -2.97 0.73 5.83
C PHE A 35 -3.46 1.24 4.48
N VAL A 36 -2.56 1.42 3.52
CA VAL A 36 -2.89 1.86 2.17
C VAL A 36 -2.44 0.83 1.14
N GLY A 37 -3.39 0.32 0.35
CA GLY A 37 -3.15 -0.33 -0.94
C GLY A 37 -3.12 0.70 -2.07
N PRO A 38 -1.93 1.05 -2.64
CA PRO A 38 -1.87 2.13 -3.63
C PRO A 38 -2.60 1.81 -4.94
N ASN A 39 -2.73 0.54 -5.29
CA ASN A 39 -3.43 0.10 -6.50
C ASN A 39 -4.93 0.38 -6.40
N ASP A 40 -5.57 0.00 -5.30
CA ASP A 40 -6.99 0.22 -5.04
C ASP A 40 -7.30 1.71 -4.86
N LEU A 41 -6.42 2.43 -4.14
CA LEU A 41 -6.51 3.89 -4.06
C LEU A 41 -6.47 4.54 -5.45
N ALA A 42 -5.48 4.19 -6.27
CA ALA A 42 -5.38 4.71 -7.63
C ALA A 42 -6.57 4.31 -8.51
N ALA A 43 -7.13 3.11 -8.32
CA ALA A 43 -8.33 2.67 -9.02
C ALA A 43 -9.55 3.52 -8.63
N SER A 44 -9.72 3.83 -7.35
CA SER A 44 -10.81 4.69 -6.85
C SER A 44 -10.72 6.14 -7.35
N MET A 45 -9.51 6.60 -7.68
CA MET A 45 -9.22 7.96 -8.14
C MET A 45 -9.32 8.13 -9.66
N ARG A 46 -9.72 7.08 -10.40
CA ARG A 46 -9.87 7.16 -11.86
C ARG A 46 -10.89 8.23 -12.24
N SER A 47 -10.63 8.91 -13.35
CA SER A 47 -11.61 9.84 -13.92
C SER A 47 -12.87 9.10 -14.36
N LYS A 48 -13.97 9.84 -14.63
CA LYS A 48 -15.22 9.26 -15.15
C LYS A 48 -15.03 8.46 -16.44
N ASP A 49 -14.02 8.79 -17.23
CA ASP A 49 -13.67 8.09 -18.47
C ASP A 49 -12.68 6.93 -18.24
N GLY A 50 -12.40 6.57 -16.98
CA GLY A 50 -11.54 5.46 -16.59
C GLY A 50 -10.04 5.76 -16.60
N LYS A 51 -9.61 7.00 -16.84
CA LYS A 51 -8.18 7.36 -16.88
C LYS A 51 -7.57 7.27 -15.48
N PRO A 52 -6.35 6.70 -15.33
CA PRO A 52 -5.66 6.66 -14.05
C PRO A 52 -5.35 8.08 -13.52
N PRO A 53 -5.21 8.26 -12.20
CA PRO A 53 -4.76 9.52 -11.63
C PRO A 53 -3.34 9.87 -12.09
N SER A 54 -3.00 11.16 -12.04
CA SER A 54 -1.61 11.58 -12.24
C SER A 54 -0.74 11.13 -11.06
N ALA A 55 0.56 10.98 -11.28
CA ALA A 55 1.51 10.67 -10.21
C ALA A 55 1.45 11.70 -9.07
N GLU A 56 1.27 12.98 -9.42
CA GLU A 56 1.11 14.06 -8.46
C GLU A 56 -0.16 13.89 -7.60
N ALA A 57 -1.30 13.54 -8.21
CA ALA A 57 -2.53 13.32 -7.46
C ALA A 57 -2.40 12.15 -6.48
N THR A 58 -1.79 11.03 -6.91
CA THR A 58 -1.52 9.89 -6.02
C THR A 58 -0.57 10.28 -4.89
N ALA A 59 0.52 11.02 -5.19
CA ALA A 59 1.46 11.48 -4.17
C ALA A 59 0.81 12.41 -3.14
N GLN A 60 -0.08 13.30 -3.58
CA GLN A 60 -0.84 14.18 -2.69
C GLN A 60 -1.79 13.40 -1.78
N ALA A 61 -2.49 12.39 -2.29
CA ALA A 61 -3.34 11.52 -1.49
C ALA A 61 -2.53 10.76 -0.43
N MET A 62 -1.41 10.15 -0.81
CA MET A 62 -0.51 9.45 0.12
C MET A 62 0.03 10.38 1.21
N LYS A 63 0.46 11.60 0.84
CA LYS A 63 0.93 12.62 1.78
C LYS A 63 -0.18 13.07 2.74
N HIS A 64 -1.40 13.23 2.25
CA HIS A 64 -2.55 13.58 3.08
C HIS A 64 -2.83 12.49 4.11
N ILE A 65 -2.93 11.23 3.69
CA ILE A 65 -3.15 10.08 4.58
C ILE A 65 -2.08 10.05 5.67
N LEU A 66 -0.80 10.13 5.30
CA LEU A 66 0.31 10.08 6.25
C LEU A 66 0.27 11.26 7.25
N ALA A 67 -0.03 12.47 6.77
CA ALA A 67 -0.14 13.65 7.63
C ALA A 67 -1.30 13.50 8.63
N THR A 68 -2.45 13.00 8.19
CA THR A 68 -3.62 12.78 9.05
C THR A 68 -3.38 11.65 10.06
N CYS A 69 -2.69 10.59 9.66
CA CYS A 69 -2.23 9.54 10.56
C CYS A 69 -1.34 10.10 11.69
N LYS A 70 -0.34 10.92 11.32
CA LYS A 70 0.54 11.61 12.29
C LYS A 70 -0.25 12.56 13.20
N LYS A 71 -1.25 13.27 12.68
CA LYS A 71 -2.11 14.18 13.45
C LYS A 71 -2.87 13.44 14.57
N HIS A 72 -3.38 12.25 14.28
CA HIS A 72 -4.19 11.46 15.23
C HIS A 72 -3.40 10.41 16.02
N ASN A 73 -2.07 10.38 15.86
CA ASN A 73 -1.18 9.39 16.47
C ASN A 73 -1.54 7.93 16.11
N VAL A 74 -2.06 7.71 14.90
CA VAL A 74 -2.28 6.36 14.36
C VAL A 74 -1.14 6.02 13.38
N PRO A 75 -0.43 4.90 13.56
CA PRO A 75 0.57 4.43 12.60
C PRO A 75 0.01 4.26 11.19
N ALA A 76 0.81 4.67 10.19
CA ALA A 76 0.50 4.50 8.78
C ALA A 76 1.34 3.37 8.16
N GLY A 77 0.70 2.50 7.39
CA GLY A 77 1.31 1.40 6.65
C GLY A 77 0.93 1.40 5.18
N VAL A 78 1.77 0.78 4.36
CA VAL A 78 1.62 0.84 2.89
C VAL A 78 2.14 -0.42 2.23
N HIS A 79 1.50 -0.82 1.12
CA HIS A 79 2.03 -1.81 0.20
C HIS A 79 2.95 -1.17 -0.84
N VAL A 80 4.15 -1.73 -1.01
CA VAL A 80 5.14 -1.30 -2.01
C VAL A 80 5.65 -2.51 -2.79
N ASN A 81 6.24 -2.28 -3.96
CA ASN A 81 6.71 -3.37 -4.84
C ASN A 81 8.22 -3.60 -4.81
N SER A 82 9.00 -2.78 -4.10
CA SER A 82 10.46 -2.91 -4.04
C SER A 82 11.04 -2.41 -2.73
N ALA A 83 12.29 -2.79 -2.45
CA ALA A 83 13.02 -2.36 -1.26
C ALA A 83 13.38 -0.87 -1.32
N GLU A 84 13.68 -0.33 -2.50
CA GLU A 84 13.99 1.08 -2.70
C GLU A 84 12.78 1.96 -2.33
N GLU A 85 11.59 1.56 -2.77
CA GLU A 85 10.35 2.24 -2.41
C GLU A 85 10.07 2.10 -0.91
N ALA A 86 10.28 0.92 -0.32
CA ALA A 86 10.14 0.72 1.12
C ALA A 86 11.06 1.67 1.91
N LEU A 87 12.33 1.80 1.53
CA LEU A 87 13.28 2.72 2.16
C LEU A 87 12.82 4.17 2.04
N HIS A 88 12.29 4.57 0.88
CA HIS A 88 11.72 5.90 0.70
C HIS A 88 10.53 6.14 1.64
N ARG A 89 9.60 5.19 1.75
CA ARG A 89 8.45 5.28 2.67
C ARG A 89 8.88 5.31 4.15
N ILE A 90 9.91 4.55 4.53
CA ILE A 90 10.47 4.64 5.89
C ILE A 90 10.95 6.07 6.18
N GLN A 91 11.64 6.70 5.24
CA GLN A 91 12.13 8.08 5.40
C GLN A 91 11.01 9.12 5.51
N GLU A 92 9.88 8.91 4.82
CA GLU A 92 8.68 9.75 4.97
C GLU A 92 8.00 9.57 6.34
N GLY A 93 8.18 8.42 6.98
CA GLY A 93 7.64 8.07 8.30
C GLY A 93 6.50 7.05 8.29
N TRP A 94 6.41 6.22 7.24
CA TRP A 94 5.56 5.02 7.25
C TRP A 94 6.18 3.95 8.16
N GLN A 95 5.35 3.21 8.91
CA GLN A 95 5.81 2.40 10.04
C GLN A 95 5.68 0.89 9.84
N PHE A 96 4.75 0.43 9.00
CA PHE A 96 4.58 -0.99 8.69
C PHE A 96 4.34 -1.20 7.20
N ILE A 97 5.27 -1.85 6.53
CA ILE A 97 5.37 -1.85 5.07
C ILE A 97 5.29 -3.30 4.56
N ALA A 98 4.30 -3.58 3.72
CA ALA A 98 4.23 -4.83 2.98
C ALA A 98 5.02 -4.68 1.68
N ILE A 99 5.97 -5.57 1.41
CA ILE A 99 6.88 -5.46 0.26
C ILE A 99 6.63 -6.64 -0.69
N GLY A 100 6.11 -6.32 -1.88
CA GLY A 100 5.82 -7.29 -2.92
C GLY A 100 4.73 -8.29 -2.51
N SER A 101 4.76 -9.45 -3.14
CA SER A 101 3.97 -10.62 -2.73
C SER A 101 4.82 -11.86 -2.84
N GLU A 102 4.53 -12.85 -2.00
CA GLU A 102 5.25 -14.12 -1.99
C GLU A 102 5.22 -14.79 -3.39
N LEU A 103 4.05 -14.83 -4.04
CA LEU A 103 3.93 -15.32 -5.42
C LEU A 103 4.81 -14.54 -6.41
N ARG A 104 4.82 -13.20 -6.36
CA ARG A 104 5.68 -12.39 -7.27
C ARG A 104 7.15 -12.63 -7.01
N LEU A 105 7.55 -12.78 -5.74
CA LEU A 105 8.93 -13.10 -5.37
C LEU A 105 9.35 -14.48 -5.91
N MET A 106 8.49 -15.50 -5.77
CA MET A 106 8.73 -16.83 -6.34
C MET A 106 8.86 -16.78 -7.87
N MET A 107 7.94 -16.10 -8.55
CA MET A 107 7.97 -15.95 -10.01
C MET A 107 9.23 -15.22 -10.49
N ASN A 108 9.65 -14.18 -9.78
CA ASN A 108 10.89 -13.46 -10.08
C ASN A 108 12.11 -14.37 -9.95
N ALA A 109 12.18 -15.19 -8.89
CA ALA A 109 13.28 -16.13 -8.69
C ALA A 109 13.33 -17.22 -9.77
N VAL A 110 12.17 -17.77 -10.16
CA VAL A 110 12.07 -18.75 -11.26
C VAL A 110 12.50 -18.12 -12.58
N THR A 111 12.01 -16.91 -12.88
CA THR A 111 12.39 -16.17 -14.09
C THR A 111 13.91 -15.99 -14.18
N GLN A 112 14.54 -15.54 -13.08
CA GLN A 112 16.00 -15.37 -13.02
C GLN A 112 16.77 -16.68 -13.23
N LEU A 113 16.26 -17.81 -12.73
CA LEU A 113 16.87 -19.12 -12.96
C LEU A 113 16.77 -19.53 -14.44
N MET A 114 15.59 -19.38 -15.05
CA MET A 114 15.37 -19.72 -16.45
C MET A 114 16.18 -18.85 -17.41
N GLU A 115 16.35 -17.57 -17.09
CA GLU A 115 17.22 -16.65 -17.83
C GLU A 115 18.68 -17.12 -17.80
N LYS A 116 19.19 -17.50 -16.63
CA LYS A 116 20.56 -18.04 -16.50
C LYS A 116 20.78 -19.35 -17.26
N LEU A 117 19.73 -20.17 -17.36
CA LEU A 117 19.76 -21.42 -18.12
C LEU A 117 19.57 -21.22 -19.63
N GLY A 118 19.28 -19.99 -20.10
CA GLY A 118 19.00 -19.70 -21.51
C GLY A 118 17.70 -20.31 -22.02
N THR A 119 16.80 -20.71 -21.12
CA THR A 119 15.52 -21.39 -21.43
C THR A 119 14.30 -20.53 -21.16
N ALA A 120 14.51 -19.26 -20.79
CA ALA A 120 13.44 -18.29 -20.61
C ALA A 120 12.59 -18.17 -21.89
N GLN A 121 11.35 -18.65 -21.84
CA GLN A 121 10.35 -18.32 -22.84
C GLN A 121 9.82 -16.90 -22.56
N LYS A 122 9.62 -16.10 -23.60
CA LYS A 122 9.04 -14.74 -23.52
C LYS A 122 7.56 -14.70 -23.10
N SER A 123 6.98 -15.81 -22.65
CA SER A 123 5.60 -15.84 -22.16
C SER A 123 5.57 -15.56 -20.67
N GLU A 124 4.63 -14.72 -20.23
CA GLU A 124 4.32 -14.59 -18.80
C GLU A 124 4.10 -15.97 -18.19
N LEU A 125 4.98 -16.37 -17.27
CA LEU A 125 4.88 -17.65 -16.58
C LEU A 125 3.60 -17.75 -15.74
N ALA A 126 3.01 -16.61 -15.38
CA ALA A 126 1.64 -16.45 -14.90
C ALA A 126 1.23 -14.98 -15.02
N LYS A 127 -0.07 -14.72 -15.17
CA LYS A 127 -0.64 -13.37 -15.03
C LYS A 127 -0.72 -13.02 -13.54
N TYR A 128 0.07 -12.05 -13.11
CA TYR A 128 0.03 -11.45 -11.77
C TYR A 128 -0.04 -9.94 -11.88
#